data_AF-A0A197JZ81-F1
#
_entry.id   AF-A0A197JZ81-F1
#
_cell.length_a   1.000
_cell.length_b   1.000
_cell.length_c   1.000
_cell.angle_alpha   90.00
_cell.angle_beta   90.00
_cell.angle_gamma   90.00
#
_symmetry.space_group_name_H-M   'P 1'
#
loop_
_entity.id
_entity.type
_entity.pdbx_description
1 polymer ?
#
loop_
_entity_poly.entity_id
_entity_poly.type
_entity_poly.pdbx_seq_one_letter_code
_entity_poly.pdbx_strand_id
1 'polypeptide(L)'
;MVKEADVALNNDQVYSVVNKNQVAPSGDIHDYLSLSKYYWPNPNTPDHLPYIRKDGHINHDEIDSVEDYKLLRAMIREVHIMGMAYHFTGKKDYLRKCVARLNEWFFDEETYMNPNINFGSLQKGQKLGVRTGVLDMFPIIRVFDALHYLKQDPEWPQEMIPNLQGWFTKYVKWLETSPLAKLERKGNNNHGTYYDVQLIGIYQFLGRTEDARAVAQDGLQNRIERQITGEGRQPEELARKTSWYYSVFNLQALMHLAREADDLGVDMWYHEGPDGQSIKQAVDFLLPYSLTGGEGWPVVNIDKFPMGDYLKCLQIAWNIYGDERYLEAIKVLQPKVQALMDIGPPTGLKQISTFMCDMSVLMEAGIRGGQGFVWHWCLT
;
A
#
# COMPACT_ATOMS: atom_id res chain seq x y z
N MET A 1 -0.44 16.86 -7.69
CA MET A 1 -1.49 16.26 -8.55
C MET A 1 -1.46 16.71 -9.99
N VAL A 2 -2.14 17.77 -10.45
CA VAL A 2 -2.27 18.01 -11.92
C VAL A 2 -0.90 18.05 -12.63
N LYS A 3 0.08 18.74 -12.04
CA LYS A 3 1.47 18.73 -12.53
C LYS A 3 2.12 17.33 -12.55
N GLU A 4 1.81 16.47 -11.56
CA GLU A 4 2.27 15.07 -11.52
C GLU A 4 1.56 14.21 -12.55
N ALA A 5 0.26 14.42 -12.76
CA ALA A 5 -0.51 13.77 -13.81
C ALA A 5 -0.02 14.18 -15.20
N ASP A 6 0.38 15.43 -15.42
CA ASP A 6 0.99 15.86 -16.68
C ASP A 6 2.36 15.19 -16.90
N VAL A 7 3.14 14.95 -15.86
CA VAL A 7 4.40 14.19 -16.00
C VAL A 7 4.15 12.71 -16.26
N ALA A 8 3.18 12.09 -15.58
CA ALA A 8 2.74 10.72 -15.87
C ALA A 8 2.20 10.59 -17.31
N LEU A 9 1.44 11.58 -17.78
CA LEU A 9 0.87 11.61 -19.12
C LEU A 9 1.96 11.60 -20.20
N ASN A 10 3.03 12.38 -19.99
CA ASN A 10 4.17 12.50 -20.90
C ASN A 10 5.21 11.38 -20.73
N ASN A 11 4.97 10.41 -19.85
CA ASN A 11 5.89 9.29 -19.68
C ASN A 11 5.62 8.20 -20.73
N ASP A 12 6.57 7.98 -21.63
CA ASP A 12 6.43 7.00 -22.72
C ASP A 12 7.05 5.62 -22.40
N GLN A 13 7.58 5.42 -21.19
CA GLN A 13 8.06 4.10 -20.76
C GLN A 13 6.89 3.12 -20.70
N VAL A 14 6.97 1.97 -21.38
CA VAL A 14 6.01 0.86 -21.24
C VAL A 14 6.22 0.19 -19.89
N TYR A 15 5.13 -0.03 -19.13
CA TYR A 15 5.19 -0.71 -17.85
C TYR A 15 4.80 -2.16 -17.99
N SER A 16 5.79 -3.06 -17.83
CA SER A 16 5.57 -4.49 -17.97
C SER A 16 6.56 -5.30 -17.15
N VAL A 17 6.10 -6.47 -16.71
CA VAL A 17 6.97 -7.51 -16.14
C VAL A 17 7.95 -8.07 -17.17
N VAL A 18 7.73 -7.93 -18.48
CA VAL A 18 8.63 -8.51 -19.50
C VAL A 18 9.91 -7.68 -19.71
N ASN A 19 9.95 -6.47 -19.15
CA ASN A 19 11.10 -5.57 -19.27
C ASN A 19 12.31 -6.01 -18.44
N LYS A 20 12.12 -6.93 -17.47
CA LYS A 20 13.21 -7.42 -16.64
C LYS A 20 14.20 -8.24 -17.46
N ASN A 21 15.47 -8.12 -17.09
CA ASN A 21 16.57 -8.91 -17.68
C ASN A 21 16.72 -10.32 -17.06
N GLN A 22 15.91 -10.65 -16.05
CA GLN A 22 15.98 -11.89 -15.28
C GLN A 22 14.64 -12.60 -15.31
N VAL A 23 14.61 -13.82 -15.82
CA VAL A 23 13.39 -14.63 -15.85
C VAL A 23 13.19 -15.32 -14.50
N ALA A 24 11.95 -15.42 -14.04
CA ALA A 24 11.63 -16.19 -12.85
C ALA A 24 12.02 -17.68 -13.01
N PRO A 25 12.21 -18.45 -11.92
CA PRO A 25 12.52 -19.87 -11.97
C PRO A 25 11.56 -20.76 -12.79
N SER A 26 10.34 -20.29 -13.08
CA SER A 26 9.40 -20.96 -14.00
C SER A 26 9.88 -20.99 -15.45
N GLY A 27 10.75 -20.06 -15.84
CA GLY A 27 11.11 -19.82 -17.24
C GLY A 27 10.09 -18.97 -18.00
N ASP A 28 9.01 -18.52 -17.36
CA ASP A 28 8.01 -17.63 -17.97
C ASP A 28 8.36 -16.16 -17.67
N ILE A 29 8.47 -15.35 -18.73
CA ILE A 29 8.79 -13.92 -18.63
C ILE A 29 7.61 -13.10 -18.07
N HIS A 30 6.38 -13.59 -18.22
CA HIS A 30 5.15 -12.95 -17.71
C HIS A 30 4.95 -13.15 -16.21
N ASP A 31 5.78 -13.97 -15.55
CA ASP A 31 5.74 -14.10 -14.09
C ASP A 31 6.41 -12.90 -13.41
N TYR A 32 5.68 -12.24 -12.51
CA TYR A 32 6.21 -11.16 -11.68
C TYR A 32 7.35 -11.64 -10.80
N LEU A 33 8.47 -10.93 -10.83
CA LEU A 33 9.67 -11.21 -10.04
C LEU A 33 10.08 -9.99 -9.22
N SER A 34 10.30 -10.17 -7.93
CA SER A 34 11.01 -9.19 -7.10
C SER A 34 11.96 -9.92 -6.17
N LEU A 35 13.00 -9.26 -5.66
CA LEU A 35 14.03 -9.91 -4.83
C LEU A 35 13.94 -9.50 -3.36
N SER A 36 14.28 -10.43 -2.47
CA SER A 36 14.28 -10.19 -1.02
C SER A 36 15.36 -9.17 -0.62
N LYS A 37 14.94 -8.01 -0.08
CA LYS A 37 15.81 -6.87 0.27
C LYS A 37 17.03 -7.16 1.15
N TYR A 38 16.97 -8.17 2.02
CA TYR A 38 18.05 -8.46 3.00
C TYR A 38 18.91 -9.67 2.61
N TYR A 39 18.84 -10.15 1.38
CA TYR A 39 19.53 -11.36 0.95
C TYR A 39 20.72 -11.04 0.04
N TRP A 40 21.85 -11.67 0.33
CA TRP A 40 23.14 -11.39 -0.31
C TRP A 40 23.80 -12.67 -0.82
N PRO A 41 24.66 -12.59 -1.85
CA PRO A 41 25.48 -13.70 -2.31
C PRO A 41 26.19 -14.42 -1.15
N ASN A 42 26.14 -15.74 -1.14
CA ASN A 42 26.79 -16.55 -0.12
C ASN A 42 28.29 -16.70 -0.43
N PRO A 43 29.21 -16.13 0.37
CA PRO A 43 30.64 -16.24 0.08
C PRO A 43 31.18 -17.67 0.31
N ASN A 44 30.41 -18.55 0.97
CA ASN A 44 30.83 -19.90 1.32
C ASN A 44 30.47 -20.96 0.26
N THR A 45 29.87 -20.56 -0.86
CA THR A 45 29.54 -21.48 -1.97
C THR A 45 30.14 -20.99 -3.29
N PRO A 46 30.59 -21.90 -4.19
CA PRO A 46 31.27 -21.52 -5.43
C PRO A 46 30.41 -20.68 -6.39
N ASP A 47 29.10 -20.88 -6.38
CA ASP A 47 28.11 -20.17 -7.20
C ASP A 47 27.43 -19.02 -6.46
N HIS A 48 27.83 -18.79 -5.21
CA HIS A 48 27.23 -17.83 -4.28
C HIS A 48 25.75 -18.03 -3.96
N LEU A 49 25.23 -19.25 -4.16
CA LEU A 49 23.85 -19.63 -3.84
C LEU A 49 23.78 -20.68 -2.71
N PRO A 50 22.62 -20.84 -2.04
CA PRO A 50 21.53 -19.87 -2.00
C PRO A 50 21.96 -18.59 -1.27
N TYR A 51 21.34 -17.47 -1.59
CA TYR A 51 21.62 -16.22 -0.88
C TYR A 51 21.34 -16.34 0.62
N ILE A 52 22.10 -15.59 1.42
CA ILE A 52 22.01 -15.58 2.88
C ILE A 52 21.46 -14.25 3.39
N ARG A 53 20.68 -14.30 4.48
CA ARG A 53 20.07 -13.10 5.08
C ARG A 53 21.10 -12.29 5.88
N LYS A 54 21.17 -10.98 5.63
CA LYS A 54 21.87 -9.97 6.44
C LYS A 54 20.88 -8.92 6.92
N ASP A 55 20.27 -9.17 8.07
CA ASP A 55 19.16 -8.34 8.55
C ASP A 55 19.54 -6.87 8.79
N GLY A 56 18.71 -5.95 8.27
CA GLY A 56 18.95 -4.51 8.31
C GLY A 56 19.94 -3.97 7.27
N HIS A 57 20.52 -4.84 6.42
CA HIS A 57 21.44 -4.43 5.35
C HIS A 57 20.79 -4.70 4.00
N ILE A 58 20.24 -3.64 3.40
CA ILE A 58 19.52 -3.73 2.12
C ILE A 58 20.52 -3.94 0.98
N ASN A 59 20.29 -4.95 0.15
CA ASN A 59 21.05 -5.19 -1.07
C ASN A 59 20.44 -4.40 -2.24
N HIS A 60 20.71 -3.10 -2.30
CA HIS A 60 20.08 -2.17 -3.26
C HIS A 60 20.35 -2.56 -4.71
N ASP A 61 21.61 -2.81 -5.06
CA ASP A 61 22.01 -3.19 -6.42
C ASP A 61 21.27 -4.43 -6.91
N GLU A 62 21.03 -5.38 -5.99
CA GLU A 62 20.35 -6.61 -6.30
C GLU A 62 18.86 -6.42 -6.51
N ILE A 63 18.14 -5.80 -5.55
CA ILE A 63 16.70 -5.60 -5.70
C ILE A 63 16.36 -4.67 -6.86
N ASP A 64 17.26 -3.75 -7.19
CA ASP A 64 17.09 -2.82 -8.30
C ASP A 64 17.42 -3.46 -9.66
N SER A 65 18.05 -4.63 -9.67
CA SER A 65 18.32 -5.40 -10.90
C SER A 65 17.08 -6.06 -11.50
N VAL A 66 15.98 -6.14 -10.74
CA VAL A 66 14.68 -6.62 -11.22
C VAL A 66 13.66 -5.49 -11.09
N GLU A 67 13.18 -5.00 -12.22
CA GLU A 67 12.41 -3.75 -12.24
C GLU A 67 10.92 -3.93 -11.92
N ASP A 68 10.36 -5.15 -11.96
CA ASP A 68 8.91 -5.38 -11.85
C ASP A 68 8.30 -4.68 -10.62
N TYR A 69 8.96 -4.71 -9.46
CA TYR A 69 8.50 -4.01 -8.26
C TYR A 69 8.37 -2.49 -8.47
N LYS A 70 9.37 -1.88 -9.12
CA LYS A 70 9.39 -0.44 -9.41
C LYS A 70 8.35 -0.10 -10.48
N LEU A 71 8.25 -0.91 -11.54
CA LEU A 71 7.31 -0.70 -12.65
C LEU A 71 5.86 -0.89 -12.20
N LEU A 72 5.56 -1.91 -11.39
CA LEU A 72 4.23 -2.13 -10.80
C LEU A 72 3.79 -0.90 -10.01
N ARG A 73 4.65 -0.41 -9.11
CA ARG A 73 4.35 0.77 -8.29
C ARG A 73 4.24 2.05 -9.11
N ALA A 74 5.04 2.18 -10.17
CA ALA A 74 4.94 3.31 -11.09
C ALA A 74 3.62 3.29 -11.85
N MET A 75 3.25 2.15 -12.42
CA MET A 75 1.96 1.93 -13.10
C MET A 75 0.78 2.27 -12.19
N ILE A 76 0.72 1.68 -11.00
CA ILE A 76 -0.37 1.94 -10.04
C ILE A 76 -0.44 3.43 -9.68
N ARG A 77 0.71 4.07 -9.41
CA ARG A 77 0.77 5.49 -9.08
C ARG A 77 0.31 6.37 -10.24
N GLU A 78 0.76 6.09 -11.45
CA GLU A 78 0.39 6.86 -12.65
C GLU A 78 -1.11 6.72 -12.95
N VAL A 79 -1.65 5.50 -12.95
CA VAL A 79 -3.10 5.28 -13.14
C VAL A 79 -3.90 6.02 -12.08
N HIS A 80 -3.48 5.94 -10.83
CA HIS A 80 -4.15 6.63 -9.72
C HIS A 80 -4.11 8.15 -9.89
N ILE A 81 -2.93 8.76 -10.05
CA ILE A 81 -2.81 10.22 -10.12
C ILE A 81 -3.48 10.82 -11.35
N MET A 82 -3.44 10.11 -12.49
CA MET A 82 -4.12 10.52 -13.73
C MET A 82 -5.64 10.34 -13.61
N GLY A 83 -6.12 9.26 -12.97
CA GLY A 83 -7.55 9.07 -12.68
C GLY A 83 -8.12 10.17 -11.78
N MET A 84 -7.39 10.53 -10.73
CA MET A 84 -7.75 11.65 -9.86
C MET A 84 -7.71 12.99 -10.60
N ALA A 85 -6.67 13.24 -11.40
CA ALA A 85 -6.60 14.46 -12.20
C ALA A 85 -7.72 14.54 -13.25
N TYR A 86 -8.09 13.41 -13.86
CA TYR A 86 -9.24 13.32 -14.75
C TYR A 86 -10.53 13.71 -14.02
N HIS A 87 -10.79 13.18 -12.82
CA HIS A 87 -11.98 13.52 -12.04
C HIS A 87 -12.16 15.04 -11.85
N PHE A 88 -11.09 15.76 -11.52
CA PHE A 88 -11.15 17.20 -11.27
C PHE A 88 -11.10 18.08 -12.53
N THR A 89 -10.57 17.57 -13.65
CA THR A 89 -10.30 18.41 -14.84
C THR A 89 -11.11 18.03 -16.07
N GLY A 90 -11.62 16.80 -16.15
CA GLY A 90 -12.23 16.24 -17.36
C GLY A 90 -11.27 16.06 -18.54
N LYS A 91 -9.95 16.23 -18.37
CA LYS A 91 -8.97 16.11 -19.45
C LYS A 91 -8.83 14.65 -19.89
N LYS A 92 -9.40 14.32 -21.06
CA LYS A 92 -9.50 12.95 -21.58
C LYS A 92 -8.17 12.26 -21.91
N ASP A 93 -7.09 13.02 -22.08
CA ASP A 93 -5.77 12.42 -22.33
C ASP A 93 -5.29 11.59 -21.13
N TYR A 94 -5.62 12.00 -19.90
CA TYR A 94 -5.35 11.20 -18.70
C TYR A 94 -6.11 9.86 -18.75
N LEU A 95 -7.40 9.88 -19.12
CA LEU A 95 -8.20 8.66 -19.26
C LEU A 95 -7.59 7.70 -20.29
N ARG A 96 -7.24 8.21 -21.48
CA ARG A 96 -6.64 7.38 -22.55
C ARG A 96 -5.29 6.80 -22.13
N LYS A 97 -4.47 7.56 -21.41
CA LYS A 97 -3.20 7.06 -20.88
C LYS A 97 -3.42 6.01 -19.79
N CYS A 98 -4.40 6.16 -18.90
CA CYS A 98 -4.77 5.12 -17.92
C CYS A 98 -5.17 3.81 -18.62
N VAL A 99 -5.99 3.89 -19.68
CA VAL A 99 -6.36 2.71 -20.49
C VAL A 99 -5.12 2.02 -21.05
N ALA A 100 -4.18 2.78 -21.64
CA ALA A 100 -2.94 2.22 -22.17
C ALA A 100 -2.12 1.51 -21.07
N ARG A 101 -1.93 2.14 -19.90
CA ARG A 101 -1.21 1.54 -18.76
C ARG A 101 -1.82 0.23 -18.27
N LEU A 102 -3.15 0.16 -18.22
CA LEU A 102 -3.84 -1.05 -17.78
C LEU A 102 -3.74 -2.15 -18.83
N ASN A 103 -3.81 -1.82 -20.13
CA ASN A 103 -3.58 -2.79 -21.20
C ASN A 103 -2.16 -3.36 -21.17
N GLU A 104 -1.14 -2.50 -21.09
CA GLU A 104 0.27 -2.90 -21.00
C GLU A 104 0.51 -3.90 -19.85
N TRP A 105 -0.02 -3.63 -18.67
CA TRP A 105 0.25 -4.46 -17.50
C TRP A 105 -0.58 -5.75 -17.44
N PHE A 106 -1.84 -5.72 -17.88
CA PHE A 106 -2.79 -6.81 -17.58
C PHE A 106 -3.21 -7.65 -18.78
N PHE A 107 -3.16 -7.14 -20.01
CA PHE A 107 -3.88 -7.75 -21.14
C PHE A 107 -3.08 -7.95 -22.40
N ASP A 108 -2.19 -7.02 -22.76
CA ASP A 108 -1.44 -7.11 -23.99
C ASP A 108 -0.56 -8.38 -23.97
N GLU A 109 -0.72 -9.24 -24.97
CA GLU A 109 -0.07 -10.55 -25.06
C GLU A 109 1.46 -10.44 -24.99
N GLU A 110 2.03 -9.32 -25.45
CA GLU A 110 3.47 -9.09 -25.43
C GLU A 110 3.98 -8.66 -24.04
N THR A 111 3.11 -8.14 -23.16
CA THR A 111 3.55 -7.42 -21.96
C THR A 111 2.82 -7.79 -20.66
N TYR A 112 1.76 -8.61 -20.70
CA TYR A 112 0.92 -8.85 -19.53
C TYR A 112 1.66 -9.52 -18.35
N MET A 113 1.15 -9.31 -17.14
CA MET A 113 1.56 -10.02 -15.94
C MET A 113 0.63 -11.22 -15.68
N ASN A 114 1.19 -12.40 -15.37
CA ASN A 114 0.42 -13.54 -14.88
C ASN A 114 -0.29 -13.21 -13.54
N PRO A 115 -1.52 -13.67 -13.27
CA PRO A 115 -2.30 -13.32 -12.08
C PRO A 115 -1.87 -14.06 -10.82
N ASN A 116 -0.60 -13.92 -10.42
CA ASN A 116 0.00 -14.48 -9.21
C ASN A 116 1.27 -13.71 -8.81
N ILE A 117 1.74 -13.91 -7.57
CA ILE A 117 3.09 -13.45 -7.12
C ILE A 117 3.87 -14.65 -6.58
N ASN A 118 4.01 -15.71 -7.37
CA ASN A 118 4.79 -16.89 -6.95
C ASN A 118 6.27 -16.58 -6.68
N PHE A 119 6.81 -15.52 -7.29
CA PHE A 119 8.22 -15.15 -7.21
C PHE A 119 8.48 -13.78 -6.59
N GLY A 120 7.50 -13.24 -5.85
CA GLY A 120 7.70 -12.01 -5.08
C GLY A 120 8.69 -12.21 -3.93
N SER A 121 9.58 -11.24 -3.74
CA SER A 121 10.65 -11.27 -2.75
C SER A 121 11.51 -12.54 -2.84
N LEU A 122 11.75 -13.08 -4.05
CA LEU A 122 12.59 -14.24 -4.29
C LEU A 122 13.97 -14.10 -3.62
N GLN A 123 14.40 -15.18 -2.98
CA GLN A 123 15.75 -15.34 -2.47
C GLN A 123 16.51 -16.16 -3.52
N LYS A 124 17.53 -15.59 -4.17
CA LYS A 124 18.25 -16.30 -5.24
C LYS A 124 18.76 -17.65 -4.74
N GLY A 125 18.58 -18.69 -5.57
CA GLY A 125 18.80 -20.09 -5.22
C GLY A 125 17.55 -20.82 -4.71
N GLN A 126 16.41 -20.13 -4.56
CA GLN A 126 15.11 -20.75 -4.25
C GLN A 126 14.24 -20.93 -5.49
N LYS A 127 13.31 -21.90 -5.44
CA LYS A 127 12.37 -22.19 -6.53
C LYS A 127 11.12 -21.30 -6.54
N LEU A 128 10.79 -20.70 -5.41
CA LEU A 128 9.64 -19.82 -5.22
C LEU A 128 10.07 -18.62 -4.39
N GLY A 129 9.30 -17.55 -4.50
CA GLY A 129 9.35 -16.39 -3.62
C GLY A 129 9.03 -16.73 -2.17
N VAL A 130 8.87 -15.69 -1.36
CA VAL A 130 8.48 -15.85 0.05
C VAL A 130 7.19 -15.11 0.34
N ARG A 131 6.50 -15.51 1.42
CA ARG A 131 5.20 -14.94 1.81
C ARG A 131 5.16 -13.41 1.79
N THR A 132 6.24 -12.75 2.21
CA THR A 132 6.31 -11.28 2.29
C THR A 132 6.25 -10.58 0.93
N GLY A 133 6.49 -11.29 -0.17
CA GLY A 133 6.35 -10.76 -1.52
C GLY A 133 4.90 -10.51 -1.92
N VAL A 134 3.92 -11.10 -1.21
CA VAL A 134 2.48 -10.80 -1.41
C VAL A 134 2.18 -9.33 -1.10
N LEU A 135 2.95 -8.71 -0.21
CA LEU A 135 2.84 -7.28 0.09
C LEU A 135 3.11 -6.40 -1.13
N ASP A 136 3.84 -6.87 -2.15
CA ASP A 136 4.16 -6.04 -3.33
C ASP A 136 2.90 -5.53 -4.06
N MET A 137 1.80 -6.28 -4.01
CA MET A 137 0.54 -5.93 -4.67
C MET A 137 -0.44 -5.13 -3.82
N PHE A 138 -0.19 -4.89 -2.53
CA PHE A 138 -1.16 -4.13 -1.72
C PHE A 138 -1.56 -2.75 -2.31
N PRO A 139 -0.68 -1.99 -3.00
CA PRO A 139 -1.06 -0.69 -3.55
C PRO A 139 -2.10 -0.78 -4.68
N ILE A 140 -2.43 -1.98 -5.18
CA ILE A 140 -3.34 -2.17 -6.31
C ILE A 140 -4.73 -1.58 -6.08
N ILE A 141 -5.16 -1.46 -4.83
CA ILE A 141 -6.41 -0.82 -4.43
C ILE A 141 -6.57 0.59 -5.03
N ARG A 142 -5.46 1.32 -5.22
CA ARG A 142 -5.46 2.65 -5.85
C ARG A 142 -5.90 2.66 -7.30
N VAL A 143 -5.75 1.54 -8.01
CA VAL A 143 -6.28 1.41 -9.37
C VAL A 143 -7.80 1.41 -9.32
N PHE A 144 -8.42 0.76 -8.33
CA PHE A 144 -9.87 0.72 -8.20
C PHE A 144 -10.47 2.10 -7.92
N ASP A 145 -9.77 2.94 -7.15
CA ASP A 145 -10.17 4.34 -6.92
C ASP A 145 -10.20 5.14 -8.22
N ALA A 146 -9.16 5.03 -9.05
CA ALA A 146 -9.15 5.68 -10.36
C ALA A 146 -10.28 5.17 -11.26
N LEU A 147 -10.51 3.85 -11.27
CA LEU A 147 -11.56 3.23 -12.08
C LEU A 147 -12.95 3.70 -11.68
N HIS A 148 -13.19 4.08 -10.41
CA HIS A 148 -14.46 4.64 -9.97
C HIS A 148 -14.90 5.84 -10.82
N TYR A 149 -13.96 6.75 -11.15
CA TYR A 149 -14.22 7.94 -11.94
C TYR A 149 -14.10 7.69 -13.44
N LEU A 150 -13.04 6.98 -13.86
CA LEU A 150 -12.71 6.80 -15.27
C LEU A 150 -13.82 6.04 -16.03
N LYS A 151 -14.38 4.99 -15.42
CA LYS A 151 -15.35 4.10 -16.09
C LYS A 151 -16.70 4.75 -16.41
N GLN A 152 -16.95 5.96 -15.91
CA GLN A 152 -18.19 6.71 -16.13
C GLN A 152 -18.16 7.49 -17.46
N ASP A 153 -16.99 7.73 -18.05
CA ASP A 153 -16.89 8.43 -19.34
C ASP A 153 -17.31 7.51 -20.50
N PRO A 154 -18.09 8.01 -21.48
CA PRO A 154 -18.44 7.24 -22.67
C PRO A 154 -17.26 6.78 -23.53
N GLU A 155 -16.08 7.43 -23.46
CA GLU A 155 -14.85 6.99 -24.14
C GLU A 155 -14.14 5.84 -23.42
N TRP A 156 -14.57 5.47 -22.20
CA TRP A 156 -13.99 4.33 -21.50
C TRP A 156 -14.28 3.01 -22.25
N PRO A 157 -13.27 2.17 -22.52
CA PRO A 157 -13.48 0.88 -23.18
C PRO A 157 -14.34 -0.05 -22.32
N GLN A 158 -15.46 -0.52 -22.88
CA GLN A 158 -16.48 -1.24 -22.11
C GLN A 158 -16.00 -2.64 -21.66
N GLU A 159 -15.05 -3.23 -22.40
CA GLU A 159 -14.41 -4.52 -22.12
C GLU A 159 -13.35 -4.45 -21.01
N MET A 160 -12.83 -3.26 -20.70
CA MET A 160 -11.74 -3.09 -19.74
C MET A 160 -12.12 -3.58 -18.33
N ILE A 161 -13.33 -3.25 -17.85
CA ILE A 161 -13.77 -3.67 -16.51
C ILE A 161 -13.99 -5.20 -16.44
N PRO A 162 -14.75 -5.84 -17.36
CA PRO A 162 -14.85 -7.30 -17.39
C PRO A 162 -13.50 -8.01 -17.49
N ASN A 163 -12.56 -7.50 -18.30
CA ASN A 163 -11.23 -8.10 -18.44
C ASN A 163 -10.42 -8.00 -17.15
N LEU A 164 -10.42 -6.83 -16.48
CA LEU A 164 -9.79 -6.65 -15.17
C LEU A 164 -10.42 -7.59 -14.14
N GLN A 165 -11.75 -7.69 -14.09
CA GLN A 165 -12.44 -8.60 -13.19
C GLN A 165 -12.05 -10.07 -13.45
N GLY A 166 -11.87 -10.45 -14.72
CA GLY A 166 -11.35 -11.77 -15.09
C GLY A 166 -9.94 -12.03 -14.57
N TRP A 167 -9.03 -11.06 -14.68
CA TRP A 167 -7.67 -11.16 -14.16
C TRP A 167 -7.67 -11.25 -12.62
N PHE A 168 -8.41 -10.36 -11.95
CA PHE A 168 -8.49 -10.34 -10.49
C PHE A 168 -9.21 -11.54 -9.90
N THR A 169 -10.17 -12.14 -10.60
CA THR A 169 -10.77 -13.42 -10.21
C THR A 169 -9.72 -14.54 -10.14
N LYS A 170 -8.81 -14.59 -11.12
CA LYS A 170 -7.68 -15.55 -11.11
C LYS A 170 -6.69 -15.23 -9.98
N TYR A 171 -6.39 -13.96 -9.76
CA TYR A 171 -5.47 -13.53 -8.70
C TYR A 171 -6.01 -13.80 -7.30
N VAL A 172 -7.30 -13.55 -7.06
CA VAL A 172 -7.96 -13.89 -5.79
C VAL A 172 -7.96 -15.39 -5.55
N LYS A 173 -8.23 -16.20 -6.57
CA LYS A 173 -8.09 -17.66 -6.44
C LYS A 173 -6.67 -18.04 -6.02
N TRP A 174 -5.64 -17.36 -6.53
CA TRP A 174 -4.28 -17.55 -6.07
C TRP A 174 -4.09 -17.10 -4.62
N LEU A 175 -4.59 -15.92 -4.21
CA LEU A 175 -4.53 -15.44 -2.82
C LEU A 175 -5.19 -16.42 -1.83
N GLU A 176 -6.31 -17.03 -2.22
CA GLU A 176 -7.09 -17.96 -1.40
C GLU A 176 -6.46 -19.36 -1.31
N THR A 177 -5.72 -19.79 -2.33
CA THR A 177 -5.24 -21.20 -2.44
C THR A 177 -3.74 -21.36 -2.25
N SER A 178 -2.93 -20.38 -2.63
CA SER A 178 -1.47 -20.43 -2.59
C SER A 178 -0.95 -20.62 -1.16
N PRO A 179 0.00 -21.54 -0.93
CA PRO A 179 0.67 -21.67 0.37
C PRO A 179 1.36 -20.36 0.81
N LEU A 180 1.94 -19.60 -0.13
CA LEU A 180 2.60 -18.32 0.16
C LEU A 180 1.59 -17.29 0.67
N ALA A 181 0.47 -17.14 -0.02
CA ALA A 181 -0.58 -16.21 0.34
C ALA A 181 -1.28 -16.59 1.65
N LYS A 182 -1.53 -17.88 1.89
CA LYS A 182 -2.07 -18.38 3.16
C LYS A 182 -1.15 -18.10 4.35
N LEU A 183 0.17 -18.18 4.15
CA LEU A 183 1.14 -17.82 5.18
C LEU A 183 1.18 -16.31 5.41
N GLU A 184 1.03 -15.50 4.36
CA GLU A 184 0.97 -14.05 4.48
C GLU A 184 -0.28 -13.59 5.25
N ARG A 185 -1.46 -14.13 4.92
CA ARG A 185 -2.72 -13.86 5.63
C ARG A 185 -2.61 -14.08 7.13
N LYS A 186 -1.81 -15.06 7.57
CA LYS A 186 -1.57 -15.38 8.98
C LYS A 186 -0.56 -14.44 9.68
N GLY A 187 0.00 -13.46 8.97
CA GLY A 187 0.90 -12.46 9.54
C GLY A 187 0.26 -11.72 10.71
N ASN A 188 1.01 -11.57 11.81
CA ASN A 188 0.57 -10.84 12.99
C ASN A 188 1.11 -9.40 13.04
N ASN A 189 1.35 -8.82 11.88
CA ASN A 189 1.98 -7.52 11.69
C ASN A 189 1.41 -6.87 10.41
N ASN A 190 1.95 -5.73 9.99
CA ASN A 190 1.57 -4.97 8.79
C ASN A 190 1.33 -5.83 7.54
N HIS A 191 2.09 -6.90 7.34
CA HIS A 191 1.87 -7.81 6.21
C HIS A 191 0.49 -8.47 6.24
N GLY A 192 0.04 -8.94 7.40
CA GLY A 192 -1.29 -9.53 7.55
C GLY A 192 -2.41 -8.49 7.38
N THR A 193 -2.19 -7.27 7.86
CA THR A 193 -3.15 -6.17 7.73
C THR A 193 -3.29 -5.72 6.27
N TYR A 194 -2.18 -5.50 5.56
CA TYR A 194 -2.21 -5.15 4.14
C TYR A 194 -2.67 -6.30 3.23
N TYR A 195 -2.56 -7.55 3.68
CA TYR A 195 -3.21 -8.69 3.00
C TYR A 195 -4.74 -8.53 3.03
N ASP A 196 -5.32 -8.15 4.16
CA ASP A 196 -6.77 -7.99 4.25
C ASP A 196 -7.24 -6.75 3.48
N VAL A 197 -6.50 -5.63 3.55
CA VAL A 197 -6.78 -4.42 2.75
C VAL A 197 -6.82 -4.75 1.25
N GLN A 198 -5.80 -5.41 0.70
CA GLN A 198 -5.83 -5.75 -0.73
C GLN A 198 -6.98 -6.70 -1.08
N LEU A 199 -7.27 -7.67 -0.22
CA LEU A 199 -8.29 -8.68 -0.49
C LEU A 199 -9.69 -8.06 -0.48
N ILE A 200 -9.99 -7.19 0.49
CA ILE A 200 -11.26 -6.47 0.56
C ILE A 200 -11.43 -5.57 -0.67
N GLY A 201 -10.43 -4.75 -1.00
CA GLY A 201 -10.48 -3.89 -2.19
C GLY A 201 -10.76 -4.69 -3.48
N ILE A 202 -10.10 -5.84 -3.65
CA ILE A 202 -10.36 -6.70 -4.81
C ILE A 202 -11.76 -7.33 -4.75
N TYR A 203 -12.21 -7.84 -3.60
CA TYR A 203 -13.56 -8.40 -3.47
C TYR A 203 -14.63 -7.36 -3.80
N GLN A 204 -14.50 -6.12 -3.33
CA GLN A 204 -15.42 -5.04 -3.68
C GLN A 204 -15.41 -4.76 -5.19
N PHE A 205 -14.23 -4.70 -5.83
CA PHE A 205 -14.11 -4.53 -7.28
C PHE A 205 -14.78 -5.68 -8.08
N LEU A 206 -14.73 -6.90 -7.55
CA LEU A 206 -15.38 -8.08 -8.12
C LEU A 206 -16.88 -8.19 -7.77
N GLY A 207 -17.44 -7.27 -6.98
CA GLY A 207 -18.83 -7.35 -6.49
C GLY A 207 -19.07 -8.45 -5.45
N ARG A 208 -18.02 -8.97 -4.82
CA ARG A 208 -18.06 -10.00 -3.75
C ARG A 208 -18.19 -9.35 -2.37
N THR A 209 -19.22 -8.53 -2.18
CA THR A 209 -19.39 -7.69 -0.97
C THR A 209 -19.47 -8.50 0.33
N GLU A 210 -20.15 -9.66 0.34
CA GLU A 210 -20.24 -10.47 1.56
C GLU A 210 -18.91 -11.16 1.93
N ASP A 211 -18.10 -11.54 0.94
CA ASP A 211 -16.76 -12.05 1.21
C ASP A 211 -15.85 -10.94 1.77
N ALA A 212 -15.97 -9.71 1.23
CA ALA A 212 -15.29 -8.54 1.77
C ALA A 212 -15.72 -8.26 3.23
N ARG A 213 -17.02 -8.30 3.51
CA ARG A 213 -17.57 -8.11 4.86
C ARG A 213 -17.05 -9.15 5.84
N ALA A 214 -16.97 -10.41 5.43
CA ALA A 214 -16.44 -11.48 6.26
C ALA A 214 -14.96 -11.25 6.63
N VAL A 215 -14.13 -10.80 5.67
CA VAL A 215 -12.74 -10.44 5.95
C VAL A 215 -12.65 -9.25 6.92
N ALA A 216 -13.50 -8.22 6.76
CA ALA A 216 -13.53 -7.08 7.68
C ALA A 216 -13.92 -7.50 9.11
N GLN A 217 -14.92 -8.38 9.25
CA GLN A 217 -15.34 -8.93 10.55
C GLN A 217 -14.22 -9.74 11.21
N ASP A 218 -13.58 -10.64 10.45
CA ASP A 218 -12.41 -11.39 10.92
C ASP A 218 -11.26 -10.44 11.34
N GLY A 219 -11.17 -9.27 10.71
CA GLY A 219 -10.16 -8.26 10.95
C GLY A 219 -10.20 -7.64 12.34
N LEU A 220 -11.39 -7.57 12.98
CA LEU A 220 -11.54 -7.08 14.36
C LEU A 220 -10.64 -7.89 15.31
N GLN A 221 -10.75 -9.21 15.26
CA GLN A 221 -9.94 -10.10 16.08
C GLN A 221 -8.52 -10.26 15.52
N ASN A 222 -8.39 -10.56 14.23
CA ASN A 222 -7.09 -10.96 13.68
C ASN A 222 -6.11 -9.81 13.47
N ARG A 223 -6.60 -8.56 13.40
CA ARG A 223 -5.77 -7.36 13.14
C ARG A 223 -5.78 -6.41 14.33
N ILE A 224 -6.94 -5.99 14.84
CA ILE A 224 -6.99 -5.04 15.96
C ILE A 224 -6.59 -5.75 17.26
N GLU A 225 -7.35 -6.75 17.70
CA GLU A 225 -7.12 -7.41 19.00
C GLU A 225 -5.76 -8.10 19.07
N ARG A 226 -5.31 -8.70 17.97
CA ARG A 226 -4.09 -9.50 17.95
C ARG A 226 -2.79 -8.69 17.78
N GLN A 227 -2.85 -7.52 17.12
CA GLN A 227 -1.64 -6.74 16.80
C GLN A 227 -1.44 -5.51 17.69
N ILE A 228 -2.49 -5.03 18.35
CA ILE A 228 -2.46 -3.87 19.23
C ILE A 228 -2.55 -4.38 20.68
N THR A 229 -1.92 -3.72 21.66
CA THR A 229 -2.15 -3.96 23.10
C THR A 229 -3.17 -2.97 23.67
N GLY A 230 -3.65 -3.18 24.89
CA GLY A 230 -4.54 -2.21 25.55
C GLY A 230 -3.97 -0.80 25.66
N GLU A 231 -2.65 -0.67 25.74
CA GLU A 231 -1.92 0.61 25.76
C GLU A 231 -1.55 1.13 24.37
N GLY A 232 -2.07 0.52 23.29
CA GLY A 232 -1.84 0.96 21.91
C GLY A 232 -0.52 0.53 21.29
N ARG A 233 0.27 -0.30 21.99
CA ARG A 233 1.55 -0.79 21.47
C ARG A 233 1.30 -1.78 20.35
N GLN A 234 2.22 -1.84 19.39
CA GLN A 234 2.18 -2.79 18.29
C GLN A 234 3.40 -3.73 18.37
N PRO A 235 3.35 -4.84 19.13
CA PRO A 235 4.54 -5.57 19.58
C PRO A 235 5.45 -6.05 18.44
N GLU A 236 4.88 -6.59 17.37
CA GLU A 236 5.65 -7.09 16.22
C GLU A 236 6.35 -5.96 15.44
N GLU A 237 5.79 -4.75 15.48
CA GLU A 237 6.38 -3.56 14.84
C GLU A 237 7.44 -2.92 15.73
N LEU A 238 7.21 -2.89 17.05
CA LEU A 238 8.18 -2.44 18.04
C LEU A 238 9.43 -3.33 18.09
N ALA A 239 9.31 -4.61 17.71
CA ALA A 239 10.44 -5.53 17.62
C ALA A 239 11.38 -5.25 16.43
N ARG A 240 11.01 -4.34 15.51
CA ARG A 240 11.78 -4.05 14.29
C ARG A 240 12.89 -3.05 14.57
N LYS A 241 14.01 -3.15 13.85
CA LYS A 241 15.11 -2.18 13.94
C LYS A 241 14.68 -0.75 13.58
N THR A 242 13.73 -0.61 12.67
CA THR A 242 13.08 0.67 12.28
C THR A 242 11.66 0.71 12.84
N SER A 243 11.55 0.56 14.16
CA SER A 243 10.28 0.34 14.88
C SER A 243 9.29 1.48 14.73
N TRP A 244 9.74 2.74 14.64
CA TRP A 244 8.85 3.88 14.38
C TRP A 244 8.14 3.73 13.04
N TYR A 245 8.90 3.57 11.96
CA TYR A 245 8.37 3.39 10.60
C TYR A 245 7.33 2.26 10.58
N TYR A 246 7.66 1.10 11.15
CA TYR A 246 6.77 -0.05 11.10
C TYR A 246 5.50 0.14 11.95
N SER A 247 5.58 0.85 13.07
CA SER A 247 4.40 1.16 13.89
C SER A 247 3.46 2.13 13.16
N VAL A 248 4.00 3.13 12.45
CA VAL A 248 3.21 4.05 11.61
C VAL A 248 2.65 3.31 10.38
N PHE A 249 3.45 2.47 9.72
CA PHE A 249 3.05 1.74 8.53
C PHE A 249 1.91 0.74 8.80
N ASN A 250 1.94 0.04 9.93
CA ASN A 250 0.83 -0.82 10.32
C ASN A 250 -0.39 0.00 10.78
N LEU A 251 -0.20 1.16 11.42
CA LEU A 251 -1.32 2.06 11.74
C LEU A 251 -2.02 2.54 10.45
N GLN A 252 -1.27 2.89 9.41
CA GLN A 252 -1.85 3.23 8.10
C GLN A 252 -2.65 2.05 7.53
N ALA A 253 -2.12 0.82 7.62
CA ALA A 253 -2.82 -0.39 7.18
C ALA A 253 -4.14 -0.61 7.93
N LEU A 254 -4.13 -0.46 9.26
CA LEU A 254 -5.31 -0.60 10.11
C LEU A 254 -6.37 0.47 9.80
N MET A 255 -5.94 1.72 9.58
CA MET A 255 -6.82 2.82 9.19
C MET A 255 -7.43 2.62 7.79
N HIS A 256 -6.66 2.11 6.83
CA HIS A 256 -7.20 1.71 5.52
C HIS A 256 -8.25 0.61 5.68
N LEU A 257 -7.93 -0.42 6.45
CA LEU A 257 -8.83 -1.54 6.67
C LEU A 257 -10.14 -1.07 7.32
N ALA A 258 -10.06 -0.18 8.31
CA ALA A 258 -11.23 0.39 8.96
C ALA A 258 -12.08 1.25 8.01
N ARG A 259 -11.46 2.02 7.12
CA ARG A 259 -12.18 2.79 6.10
C ARG A 259 -12.92 1.88 5.13
N GLU A 260 -12.27 0.85 4.60
CA GLU A 260 -12.92 -0.11 3.70
C GLU A 260 -14.04 -0.88 4.40
N ALA A 261 -13.90 -1.12 5.71
CA ALA A 261 -14.91 -1.76 6.55
C ALA A 261 -16.16 -0.90 6.80
N ASP A 262 -16.08 0.44 6.79
CA ASP A 262 -17.24 1.32 6.92
C ASP A 262 -18.27 1.07 5.79
N ASP A 263 -17.81 0.89 4.54
CA ASP A 263 -18.69 0.61 3.39
C ASP A 263 -19.33 -0.78 3.48
N LEU A 264 -18.76 -1.63 4.33
CA LEU A 264 -19.21 -2.98 4.65
C LEU A 264 -19.97 -3.00 5.99
N GLY A 265 -20.32 -1.86 6.57
CA GLY A 265 -21.07 -1.77 7.82
C GLY A 265 -20.38 -2.45 9.01
N VAL A 266 -19.05 -2.57 8.99
CA VAL A 266 -18.24 -3.12 10.09
C VAL A 266 -17.49 -1.97 10.73
N ASP A 267 -17.86 -1.61 11.95
CA ASP A 267 -17.23 -0.51 12.68
C ASP A 267 -15.90 -0.94 13.31
N MET A 268 -14.81 -0.78 12.57
CA MET A 268 -13.46 -1.03 13.09
C MET A 268 -12.86 0.18 13.82
N TRP A 269 -13.35 1.38 13.56
CA TRP A 269 -12.83 2.62 14.15
C TRP A 269 -13.07 2.68 15.66
N TYR A 270 -14.24 2.23 16.09
CA TYR A 270 -14.68 2.21 17.49
C TYR A 270 -14.70 0.81 18.10
N HIS A 271 -14.14 -0.20 17.42
CA HIS A 271 -13.95 -1.52 18.02
C HIS A 271 -12.96 -1.44 19.18
N GLU A 272 -13.35 -2.06 20.30
CA GLU A 272 -12.50 -2.23 21.46
C GLU A 272 -12.41 -3.72 21.79
N GLY A 273 -11.18 -4.24 21.75
CA GLY A 273 -10.88 -5.61 22.15
C GLY A 273 -11.07 -5.83 23.66
N PRO A 274 -11.07 -7.10 24.11
CA PRO A 274 -11.30 -7.45 25.52
C PRO A 274 -10.29 -6.82 26.49
N ASP A 275 -9.09 -6.48 26.04
CA ASP A 275 -8.04 -5.84 26.83
C ASP A 275 -7.88 -4.34 26.53
N GLY A 276 -8.86 -3.71 25.85
CA GLY A 276 -8.85 -2.29 25.47
C GLY A 276 -8.18 -2.00 24.13
N GLN A 277 -7.90 -3.03 23.32
CA GLN A 277 -7.16 -2.87 22.07
C GLN A 277 -8.00 -2.14 21.02
N SER A 278 -7.49 -1.05 20.46
CA SER A 278 -8.20 -0.28 19.43
C SER A 278 -7.25 0.49 18.53
N ILE A 279 -7.73 0.88 17.34
CA ILE A 279 -6.99 1.78 16.44
C ILE A 279 -6.70 3.11 17.14
N LYS A 280 -7.67 3.63 17.92
CA LYS A 280 -7.48 4.87 18.70
C LYS A 280 -6.32 4.75 19.69
N GLN A 281 -6.21 3.64 20.42
CA GLN A 281 -5.08 3.43 21.33
C GLN A 281 -3.74 3.42 20.57
N ALA A 282 -3.68 2.80 19.38
CA ALA A 282 -2.46 2.84 18.56
C ALA A 282 -2.09 4.26 18.08
N VAL A 283 -3.09 5.11 17.78
CA VAL A 283 -2.84 6.55 17.54
C VAL A 283 -2.29 7.21 18.81
N ASP A 284 -2.96 7.02 19.95
CA ASP A 284 -2.60 7.64 21.23
C ASP A 284 -1.19 7.25 21.71
N PHE A 285 -0.78 6.00 21.48
CA PHE A 285 0.56 5.51 21.82
C PHE A 285 1.66 6.25 21.06
N LEU A 286 1.48 6.53 19.77
CA LEU A 286 2.50 7.19 18.94
C LEU A 286 2.57 8.71 19.14
N LEU A 287 1.48 9.32 19.61
CA LEU A 287 1.30 10.76 19.70
C LEU A 287 2.41 11.49 20.48
N PRO A 288 2.76 11.13 21.73
CA PRO A 288 3.77 11.88 22.49
C PRO A 288 5.14 11.86 21.81
N TYR A 289 5.53 10.74 21.22
CA TYR A 289 6.82 10.59 20.54
C TYR A 289 6.89 11.41 19.24
N SER A 290 5.75 11.61 18.58
CA SER A 290 5.70 12.46 17.39
C SER A 290 6.05 13.91 17.70
N LEU A 291 5.58 14.42 18.85
CA LEU A 291 5.75 15.80 19.28
C LEU A 291 7.17 16.10 19.76
N THR A 292 7.87 15.09 20.28
CA THR A 292 9.23 15.19 20.81
C THR A 292 10.31 14.74 19.82
N GLY A 293 9.94 14.41 18.57
CA GLY A 293 10.92 13.92 17.59
C GLY A 293 11.52 12.56 17.95
N GLY A 294 10.78 11.73 18.68
CA GLY A 294 11.19 10.38 19.10
C GLY A 294 11.82 10.32 20.50
N GLU A 295 11.96 11.43 21.21
CA GLU A 295 12.47 11.42 22.59
C GLU A 295 11.57 10.53 23.48
N GLY A 296 12.20 9.62 24.23
CA GLY A 296 11.50 8.67 25.11
C GLY A 296 10.98 7.41 24.42
N TRP A 297 11.25 7.21 23.12
CA TRP A 297 10.82 5.99 22.40
C TRP A 297 11.32 4.71 23.12
N PRO A 298 10.44 3.73 23.40
CA PRO A 298 10.72 2.69 24.40
C PRO A 298 11.59 1.54 23.92
N VAL A 299 11.96 1.50 22.64
CA VAL A 299 12.66 0.39 21.99
C VAL A 299 13.69 0.90 20.98
N VAL A 300 14.47 0.00 20.38
CA VAL A 300 15.46 0.35 19.36
C VAL A 300 14.77 0.94 18.11
N ASN A 301 15.25 2.09 17.64
CA ASN A 301 14.96 2.64 16.33
C ASN A 301 16.27 3.16 15.69
N ILE A 302 16.76 2.49 14.65
CA ILE A 302 18.06 2.80 14.02
C ILE A 302 17.99 3.92 12.99
N ASP A 303 16.78 4.39 12.67
CA ASP A 303 16.53 5.42 11.66
C ASP A 303 15.90 6.67 12.31
N LYS A 304 15.62 7.68 11.51
CA LYS A 304 14.92 8.90 11.94
C LYS A 304 13.46 8.59 12.29
N PHE A 305 12.81 9.60 12.86
CA PHE A 305 11.37 9.64 13.12
C PHE A 305 10.71 10.56 12.08
N PRO A 306 10.46 10.12 10.84
CA PRO A 306 9.69 10.92 9.88
C PRO A 306 8.24 11.05 10.36
N MET A 307 7.76 12.29 10.41
CA MET A 307 6.41 12.61 10.90
C MET A 307 5.36 12.65 9.80
N GLY A 308 5.77 12.67 8.52
CA GLY A 308 4.87 12.87 7.38
C GLY A 308 3.71 11.89 7.37
N ASP A 309 3.98 10.58 7.45
CA ASP A 309 2.95 9.55 7.40
C ASP A 309 2.07 9.53 8.66
N TYR A 310 2.66 9.75 9.84
CA TYR A 310 1.90 9.82 11.09
C TYR A 310 1.02 11.07 11.17
N LEU A 311 1.47 12.21 10.63
CA LEU A 311 0.66 13.43 10.51
C LEU A 311 -0.62 13.15 9.72
N LYS A 312 -0.54 12.39 8.63
CA LYS A 312 -1.72 11.97 7.90
C LYS A 312 -2.63 11.11 8.78
N CYS A 313 -2.10 10.11 9.47
CA CYS A 313 -2.89 9.32 10.43
C CYS A 313 -3.58 10.20 11.50
N LEU A 314 -2.93 11.26 11.98
CA LEU A 314 -3.51 12.21 12.95
C LEU A 314 -4.66 13.02 12.34
N GLN A 315 -4.53 13.50 11.11
CA GLN A 315 -5.61 14.23 10.42
C GLN A 315 -6.85 13.35 10.27
N ILE A 316 -6.65 12.09 9.91
CA ILE A 316 -7.72 11.09 9.83
C ILE A 316 -8.33 10.83 11.21
N ALA A 317 -7.49 10.57 12.20
CA ALA A 317 -7.93 10.32 13.58
C ALA A 317 -8.70 11.51 14.16
N TRP A 318 -8.31 12.74 13.87
CA TRP A 318 -9.07 13.93 14.29
C TRP A 318 -10.45 13.97 13.65
N ASN A 319 -10.56 13.72 12.35
CA ASN A 319 -11.86 13.67 11.66
C ASN A 319 -12.78 12.55 12.21
N ILE A 320 -12.21 11.39 12.55
CA ILE A 320 -12.98 10.26 13.09
C ILE A 320 -13.35 10.49 14.56
N TYR A 321 -12.39 10.84 15.41
CA TYR A 321 -12.56 10.83 16.87
C TYR A 321 -12.88 12.20 17.48
N GLY A 322 -12.65 13.30 16.77
CA GLY A 322 -12.86 14.66 17.27
C GLY A 322 -11.98 15.05 18.47
N ASP A 323 -10.89 14.32 18.72
CA ASP A 323 -10.02 14.53 19.87
C ASP A 323 -9.10 15.73 19.63
N GLU A 324 -9.29 16.81 20.40
CA GLU A 324 -8.54 18.07 20.27
C GLU A 324 -7.02 17.88 20.43
N ARG A 325 -6.57 16.83 21.13
CA ARG A 325 -5.13 16.53 21.23
C ARG A 325 -4.51 16.26 19.86
N TYR A 326 -5.27 15.65 18.94
CA TYR A 326 -4.81 15.40 17.58
C TYR A 326 -4.74 16.71 16.77
N LEU A 327 -5.74 17.59 16.90
CA LEU A 327 -5.74 18.89 16.23
C LEU A 327 -4.55 19.74 16.67
N GLU A 328 -4.28 19.81 17.97
CA GLU A 328 -3.12 20.53 18.50
C GLU A 328 -1.80 19.93 18.02
N ALA A 329 -1.70 18.61 17.94
CA ALA A 329 -0.53 17.96 17.36
C ALA A 329 -0.35 18.25 15.87
N ILE A 330 -1.43 18.25 15.09
CA ILE A 330 -1.41 18.62 13.66
C ILE A 330 -0.87 20.04 13.49
N LYS A 331 -1.37 21.02 14.26
CA LYS A 331 -0.90 22.41 14.22
C LYS A 331 0.60 22.53 14.51
N VAL A 332 1.14 21.67 15.39
CA VAL A 332 2.58 21.65 15.73
C VAL A 332 3.43 20.95 14.66
N LEU A 333 2.94 19.83 14.11
CA LEU A 333 3.71 18.96 13.23
C LEU A 333 3.68 19.41 11.77
N GLN A 334 2.53 19.91 11.28
CA GLN A 334 2.34 20.25 9.87
C GLN A 334 3.36 21.28 9.35
N PRO A 335 3.66 22.40 10.04
CA PRO A 335 4.68 23.35 9.58
C PRO A 335 6.08 22.74 9.55
N LYS A 336 6.40 21.85 10.49
CA LYS A 336 7.72 21.17 10.56
C LYS A 336 7.88 20.19 9.39
N VAL A 337 6.84 19.42 9.10
CA VAL A 337 6.81 18.49 7.97
C VAL A 337 6.93 19.25 6.65
N GLN A 338 6.19 20.35 6.49
CA GLN A 338 6.27 21.19 5.29
C GLN A 338 7.67 21.76 5.08
N ALA A 339 8.29 22.33 6.11
CA ALA A 339 9.64 22.88 6.01
C ALA A 339 10.69 21.83 5.60
N LEU A 340 10.57 20.59 6.08
CA LEU A 340 11.45 19.49 5.66
C LEU A 340 11.25 19.11 4.18
N MET A 341 10.02 19.23 3.68
CA MET A 341 9.74 19.00 2.25
C MET A 341 10.35 20.09 1.38
N ASP A 342 10.28 21.35 1.81
CA ASP A 342 10.78 22.50 1.03
C ASP A 342 12.33 22.53 0.89
N ILE A 343 13.06 21.88 1.81
CA ILE A 343 14.54 21.85 1.83
C ILE A 343 15.14 20.72 0.97
N GLY A 344 14.33 19.74 0.53
CA GLY A 344 14.79 18.63 -0.31
C GLY A 344 15.31 19.07 -1.69
N PRO A 345 16.16 18.27 -2.37
CA PRO A 345 16.70 18.64 -3.68
C PRO A 345 15.56 18.95 -4.66
N PRO A 346 15.73 19.96 -5.56
CA PRO A 346 14.75 20.30 -6.58
C PRO A 346 14.78 19.26 -7.70
N THR A 347 14.49 18.01 -7.38
CA THR A 347 14.18 16.97 -8.36
C THR A 347 12.68 16.89 -8.47
N GLY A 348 12.17 17.21 -9.66
CA GLY A 348 10.76 17.44 -9.94
C GLY A 348 9.82 16.45 -9.25
N LEU A 349 8.77 17.00 -8.64
CA LEU A 349 7.50 16.34 -8.36
C LEU A 349 7.43 15.37 -7.17
N LYS A 350 8.52 15.07 -6.46
CA LYS A 350 8.42 14.33 -5.18
C LYS A 350 7.86 15.14 -4.01
N GLN A 351 7.80 16.47 -4.10
CA GLN A 351 7.44 17.36 -2.98
C GLN A 351 5.94 17.76 -2.91
N ILE A 352 5.12 17.47 -3.94
CA ILE A 352 3.75 18.03 -4.03
C ILE A 352 2.65 17.05 -3.57
N SER A 353 2.99 15.77 -3.37
CA SER A 353 2.01 14.70 -3.12
C SER A 353 1.28 14.83 -1.77
N THR A 354 1.90 15.43 -0.75
CA THR A 354 1.39 15.40 0.63
C THR A 354 0.31 16.44 0.91
N PHE A 355 0.35 17.58 0.22
CA PHE A 355 -0.52 18.73 0.50
C PHE A 355 -1.96 18.54 0.00
N MET A 356 -2.18 17.65 -0.98
CA MET A 356 -3.52 17.41 -1.52
C MET A 356 -4.36 16.42 -0.74
N CYS A 357 -3.73 15.72 0.21
CA CYS A 357 -4.44 14.89 1.16
C CYS A 357 -5.47 15.69 1.99
N ASP A 358 -5.22 16.99 2.23
CA ASP A 358 -6.06 17.84 3.08
C ASP A 358 -7.47 18.06 2.52
N MET A 359 -7.64 18.33 1.21
CA MET A 359 -8.96 18.71 0.68
C MET A 359 -9.90 17.51 0.46
N SER A 360 -9.38 16.39 -0.04
CA SER A 360 -10.23 15.23 -0.32
C SER A 360 -10.57 14.42 0.92
N VAL A 361 -9.66 14.34 1.90
CA VAL A 361 -10.00 13.85 3.24
C VAL A 361 -11.08 14.75 3.83
N LEU A 362 -10.95 16.07 3.79
CA LEU A 362 -11.98 16.94 4.39
C LEU A 362 -13.36 16.83 3.69
N MET A 363 -13.41 16.58 2.37
CA MET A 363 -14.68 16.52 1.64
C MET A 363 -15.39 15.17 1.72
N GLU A 364 -14.67 14.05 1.81
CA GLU A 364 -15.27 12.70 1.88
C GLU A 364 -15.14 12.02 3.25
N ALA A 365 -14.29 12.51 4.15
CA ALA A 365 -14.16 11.94 5.50
C ALA A 365 -15.35 12.19 6.41
N GLY A 366 -16.16 13.20 6.11
CA GLY A 366 -17.32 13.56 6.92
C GLY A 366 -18.47 12.55 6.84
N ILE A 367 -18.42 11.55 5.94
CA ILE A 367 -19.53 10.61 5.72
C ILE A 367 -19.02 9.16 5.85
N ARG A 368 -19.12 8.61 7.06
CA ARG A 368 -18.97 7.16 7.29
C ARG A 368 -20.00 6.41 6.43
N GLY A 369 -19.56 5.44 5.64
CA GLY A 369 -20.42 4.65 4.75
C GLY A 369 -20.86 5.37 3.46
N GLY A 370 -20.23 6.49 3.10
CA GLY A 370 -20.34 7.07 1.75
C GLY A 370 -19.46 6.30 0.75
N GLN A 371 -19.84 6.26 -0.53
CA GLN A 371 -19.05 5.64 -1.62
C GLN A 371 -17.72 6.37 -1.92
N GLY A 372 -17.17 7.15 -0.98
CA GLY A 372 -16.01 8.00 -1.17
C GLY A 372 -14.70 7.22 -1.17
N PHE A 373 -14.17 6.94 -2.36
CA PHE A 373 -12.91 6.23 -2.62
C PHE A 373 -11.67 7.14 -2.60
N VAL A 374 -11.78 8.43 -2.23
CA VAL A 374 -10.63 9.36 -2.31
C VAL A 374 -9.62 9.23 -1.16
N TRP A 375 -9.89 8.36 -0.18
CA TRP A 375 -9.08 8.21 1.01
C TRP A 375 -7.71 7.55 0.78
N HIS A 376 -7.57 6.65 -0.19
CA HIS A 376 -6.34 5.87 -0.34
C HIS A 376 -5.13 6.68 -0.78
N TRP A 377 -5.36 7.85 -1.39
CA TRP A 377 -4.29 8.79 -1.70
C TRP A 377 -3.58 9.27 -0.43
N CYS A 378 -4.31 9.49 0.65
CA CYS A 378 -3.72 10.04 1.85
C CYS A 378 -2.77 9.09 2.55
N LEU A 379 -3.21 7.87 2.80
CA LEU A 379 -2.48 6.96 3.67
C LEU A 379 -1.24 6.32 3.03
N THR A 380 -0.90 6.67 1.79
CA THR A 380 0.24 6.10 1.05
C THR A 380 0.93 7.13 0.14
#